data_AF-A0A8H2P6P1-F1
#
_entry.id   AF-A0A8H2P6P1-F1
#
_cell.length_a   1.000
_cell.length_b   1.000
_cell.length_c   1.000
_cell.angle_alpha   90.00
_cell.angle_beta   90.00
_cell.angle_gamma   90.00
#
_symmetry.space_group_name_H-M   'P 1'
#
loop_
_entity.id
_entity.type
_entity.pdbx_description
1 polymer ?
#
loop_
_entity_poly.entity_id
_entity_poly.type
_entity_poly.pdbx_seq_one_letter_code
_entity_poly.pdbx_strand_id
1 'polypeptide(L)'
;MSAVERKTCFPDTPLQGQNGSTFISLTSDPLRDTPAVLKACTLKQGIDGPHWFFLTDDKVQMDLVWGRIGQIVPNPGQHSSLLIVGDAANRRWSKIRPATPAAAIAQRLQLLAMPVAGR
;
A
#
# COMPACT_ATOMS: atom_id res chain seq x y z
N MET A 1 -34.90 0.36 -12.94
CA MET A 1 -33.60 -0.33 -13.01
C MET A 1 -32.54 0.67 -12.58
N SER A 2 -32.18 0.67 -11.28
CA SER A 2 -31.30 1.70 -10.71
C SER A 2 -29.85 1.27 -10.82
N ALA A 3 -29.00 2.16 -11.33
CA ALA A 3 -27.57 1.97 -11.45
C ALA A 3 -26.96 1.75 -10.06
N VAL A 4 -26.23 0.64 -9.91
CA VAL A 4 -25.36 0.39 -8.75
C VAL A 4 -24.31 1.49 -8.74
N GLU A 5 -24.43 2.39 -7.77
CA GLU A 5 -23.45 3.40 -7.44
C GLU A 5 -22.14 2.69 -7.07
N ARG A 6 -21.21 2.65 -8.02
CA ARG A 6 -19.82 2.23 -7.81
C ARG A 6 -19.17 3.29 -6.92
N LYS A 7 -19.40 3.21 -5.62
CA LYS A 7 -18.56 3.88 -4.62
C LYS A 7 -17.17 3.28 -4.73
N THR A 8 -16.34 3.87 -5.56
CA THR A 8 -14.90 3.72 -5.47
C THR A 8 -14.51 4.18 -4.07
N CYS A 9 -14.04 3.26 -3.24
CA CYS A 9 -13.47 3.55 -1.92
C CYS A 9 -12.13 4.31 -1.98
N PHE A 10 -11.77 4.85 -3.16
CA PHE A 10 -10.66 5.75 -3.31
C PHE A 10 -11.18 7.17 -3.05
N PRO A 11 -10.78 7.81 -1.94
CA PRO A 11 -10.95 9.25 -1.86
C PRO A 11 -10.18 9.89 -3.02
N ASP A 12 -10.82 10.78 -3.78
CA ASP A 12 -10.16 11.67 -4.76
C ASP A 12 -9.19 12.66 -4.10
N THR A 13 -9.06 12.58 -2.76
CA THR A 13 -8.08 13.32 -1.99
C THR A 13 -6.67 12.83 -2.34
N PRO A 14 -5.77 13.71 -2.81
CA PRO A 14 -4.37 13.35 -2.94
C PRO A 14 -3.88 12.81 -1.60
N LEU A 15 -3.27 11.61 -1.59
CA LEU A 15 -2.64 11.03 -0.40
C LEU A 15 -1.36 11.80 0.02
N GLN A 16 -1.24 13.07 -0.37
CA GLN A 16 -0.11 13.93 -0.13
C GLN A 16 -0.18 14.49 1.30
N GLY A 17 0.56 13.86 2.21
CA GLY A 17 1.05 14.57 3.38
C GLY A 17 1.96 15.70 2.92
N GLN A 18 1.69 16.93 3.34
CA GLN A 18 2.54 18.07 3.03
C GLN A 18 3.89 17.84 3.72
N ASN A 19 4.88 17.35 2.96
CA ASN A 19 6.22 16.88 3.38
C ASN A 19 6.34 15.45 3.97
N GLY A 20 5.34 14.57 3.82
CA GLY A 20 5.32 13.25 4.48
C GLY A 20 5.27 12.04 3.54
N SER A 21 5.89 10.94 3.94
CA SER A 21 5.75 9.62 3.28
C SER A 21 4.46 8.92 3.72
N THR A 22 3.72 8.33 2.77
CA THR A 22 2.50 7.55 3.04
C THR A 22 2.81 6.05 3.04
N PHE A 23 2.34 5.35 4.06
CA PHE A 23 2.39 3.90 4.16
C PHE A 23 1.05 3.29 3.78
N ILE A 24 1.08 2.22 3.00
CA ILE A 24 -0.09 1.46 2.60
C ILE A 24 0.19 -0.01 2.86
N SER A 25 -0.57 -0.61 3.76
CA SER A 25 -0.61 -2.04 4.02
C SER A 25 -1.79 -2.65 3.29
N LEU A 26 -1.56 -3.62 2.42
CA LEU A 26 -2.61 -4.40 1.78
C LEU A 26 -2.77 -5.72 2.54
N THR A 27 -4.01 -6.11 2.85
CA THR A 27 -4.25 -7.46 3.42
C THR A 27 -3.76 -8.55 2.45
N SER A 28 -3.36 -9.70 3.00
CA SER A 28 -3.14 -10.96 2.28
C SER A 28 -4.32 -11.95 2.41
N ASP A 29 -5.27 -11.71 3.32
CA ASP A 29 -6.47 -12.53 3.57
C ASP A 29 -7.75 -11.68 3.60
N PRO A 30 -8.22 -11.20 2.42
CA PRO A 30 -9.40 -10.35 2.33
C PRO A 30 -10.70 -11.02 2.79
N LEU A 31 -10.72 -12.35 2.88
CA LEU A 31 -11.91 -13.08 3.36
C LEU A 31 -12.08 -13.00 4.88
N ARG A 32 -11.00 -12.68 5.61
CA ARG A 32 -11.00 -12.56 7.08
C ARG A 32 -10.70 -11.15 7.56
N ASP A 33 -9.86 -10.42 6.84
CA ASP A 33 -9.42 -9.08 7.18
C ASP A 33 -10.43 -8.03 6.71
N THR A 34 -11.56 -7.95 7.43
CA THR A 34 -12.51 -6.86 7.25
C THR A 34 -11.93 -5.52 7.75
N PRO A 35 -12.45 -4.36 7.32
CA PRO A 35 -11.99 -3.06 7.81
C PRO A 35 -12.02 -2.94 9.34
N ALA A 36 -13.01 -3.54 10.00
CA ALA A 36 -13.11 -3.56 11.46
C ALA A 36 -12.00 -4.39 12.12
N VAL A 37 -11.67 -5.55 11.54
CA VAL A 37 -10.56 -6.41 11.99
C VAL A 37 -9.22 -5.70 11.82
N LEU A 38 -9.00 -5.07 10.66
CA LEU A 38 -7.79 -4.30 10.40
C LEU A 38 -7.65 -3.13 11.38
N LYS A 39 -8.71 -2.35 11.60
CA LYS A 39 -8.70 -1.25 12.58
C LYS A 39 -8.40 -1.75 14.00
N ALA A 40 -8.96 -2.88 14.41
CA ALA A 40 -8.64 -3.46 15.72
C ALA A 40 -7.16 -3.92 15.77
N CYS A 41 -6.61 -4.43 14.68
CA CYS A 41 -5.21 -4.81 14.57
C CYS A 41 -4.28 -3.59 14.69
N THR A 42 -4.56 -2.49 14.00
CA THR A 42 -3.72 -1.27 14.06
C THR A 42 -3.67 -0.70 15.48
N LEU A 43 -4.81 -0.66 16.17
CA LEU A 43 -4.89 -0.20 17.56
C LEU A 43 -4.08 -1.08 18.51
N LYS A 44 -4.13 -2.41 18.34
CA LYS A 44 -3.32 -3.34 19.14
C LYS A 44 -1.82 -3.16 18.93
N GLN A 45 -1.40 -2.75 17.73
CA GLN A 45 -0.01 -2.50 17.38
C GLN A 45 0.45 -1.07 17.73
N GLY A 46 -0.43 -0.24 18.28
CA GLY A 46 -0.12 1.17 18.57
C GLY A 46 0.08 2.03 17.32
N ILE A 47 -0.54 1.65 16.19
CA ILE A 47 -0.46 2.39 14.93
C ILE A 47 -1.71 3.28 14.82
N ASP A 48 -1.54 4.59 15.00
CA ASP A 48 -2.62 5.59 14.90
C ASP A 48 -2.33 6.74 13.91
N GLY A 49 -1.22 6.65 13.16
CA GLY A 49 -0.73 7.75 12.34
C GLY A 49 -1.62 8.09 11.14
N PRO A 50 -1.81 9.38 10.79
CA PRO A 50 -2.70 9.82 9.71
C PRO A 50 -2.22 9.45 8.29
N HIS A 51 -1.01 8.91 8.17
CA HIS A 51 -0.38 8.57 6.90
C HIS A 51 -0.11 7.07 6.73
N TRP A 52 -0.72 6.21 7.57
CA TRP A 52 -0.63 4.76 7.42
C TRP A 52 -2.02 4.16 7.20
N PHE A 53 -2.26 3.70 5.97
CA PHE A 53 -3.53 3.10 5.55
C PHE A 53 -3.43 1.59 5.53
N PHE A 54 -4.49 0.93 5.97
CA PHE A 54 -4.66 -0.52 5.89
C PHE A 54 -5.86 -0.79 5.00
N LEU A 55 -5.63 -1.42 3.84
CA LEU A 55 -6.62 -1.59 2.80
C LEU A 55 -6.98 -3.06 2.63
N THR A 56 -8.26 -3.28 2.39
CA THR A 56 -8.90 -4.56 2.11
C THR A 56 -10.09 -4.31 1.18
N ASP A 57 -10.43 -5.33 0.41
CA ASP A 57 -11.58 -5.33 -0.50
C ASP A 57 -12.01 -6.79 -0.72
N ASP A 58 -12.97 -7.04 -1.60
CA ASP A 58 -13.32 -8.40 -2.00
C ASP A 58 -12.15 -9.11 -2.71
N LYS A 59 -12.19 -10.45 -2.70
CA LYS A 59 -11.11 -11.31 -3.25
C LYS A 59 -10.82 -11.01 -4.72
N VAL A 60 -11.82 -10.66 -5.52
CA VAL A 60 -11.66 -10.37 -6.95
C VAL A 60 -10.88 -9.07 -7.13
N GLN A 61 -11.21 -8.02 -6.37
CA GLN A 61 -10.45 -6.77 -6.41
C GLN A 61 -9.01 -6.96 -5.90
N MET A 62 -8.85 -7.70 -4.81
CA MET A 62 -7.53 -7.96 -4.26
C MET A 62 -6.64 -8.75 -5.23
N ASP A 63 -7.19 -9.76 -5.93
CA ASP A 63 -6.45 -10.50 -6.96
C ASP A 63 -5.95 -9.61 -8.11
N LEU A 64 -6.74 -8.61 -8.51
CA LEU A 64 -6.34 -7.64 -9.53
C LEU A 64 -5.19 -6.74 -9.03
N VAL A 65 -5.28 -6.23 -7.80
CA VAL A 65 -4.24 -5.38 -7.20
C VAL A 65 -2.93 -6.14 -7.06
N TRP A 66 -3.00 -7.33 -6.47
CA TRP A 66 -1.88 -8.26 -6.30
C TRP A 66 -1.22 -8.64 -7.63
N GLY A 67 -2.02 -8.92 -8.66
CA GLY A 67 -1.53 -9.18 -10.02
C GLY A 67 -0.72 -7.99 -10.58
N ARG A 68 -1.21 -6.76 -10.41
CA ARG A 68 -0.54 -5.54 -10.91
C ARG A 68 0.79 -5.25 -10.23
N ILE A 69 0.91 -5.53 -8.94
CA ILE A 69 2.17 -5.33 -8.21
C ILE A 69 3.13 -6.53 -8.32
N GLY A 70 2.69 -7.60 -9.00
CA GLY A 70 3.44 -8.84 -9.16
C GLY A 70 3.64 -9.57 -7.83
N GLN A 71 2.60 -9.61 -7.00
CA GLN A 71 2.52 -10.34 -5.74
C GLN A 71 1.33 -11.29 -5.80
N ILE A 72 1.43 -12.35 -6.57
CA ILE A 72 0.37 -13.37 -6.60
C ILE A 72 0.44 -14.14 -5.27
N VAL A 73 -0.60 -14.00 -4.44
CA VAL A 73 -0.72 -14.68 -3.14
C VAL A 73 -1.76 -15.80 -3.28
N PRO A 74 -1.37 -17.02 -3.69
CA PRO A 74 -2.32 -18.12 -3.86
C PRO A 74 -2.88 -18.61 -2.51
N ASN A 75 -2.11 -18.47 -1.44
CA ASN A 75 -2.49 -18.79 -0.08
C ASN A 75 -1.99 -17.68 0.85
N PRO A 76 -2.82 -17.13 1.76
CA PRO A 76 -2.40 -16.11 2.72
C PRO A 76 -1.13 -16.45 3.50
N GLY A 77 -0.88 -17.74 3.80
CA GLY A 77 0.32 -18.19 4.51
C GLY A 77 1.62 -18.17 3.70
N GLN A 78 1.55 -18.01 2.37
CA GLN A 78 2.70 -18.01 1.46
C GLN A 78 3.03 -16.60 0.93
N HIS A 79 2.62 -15.56 1.64
CA HIS A 79 2.92 -14.20 1.24
C HIS A 79 4.44 -13.98 1.19
N SER A 80 4.92 -13.41 0.08
CA SER A 80 6.26 -12.85 0.04
C SER A 80 6.27 -11.60 0.91
N SER A 81 7.28 -11.47 1.74
CA SER A 81 7.55 -10.22 2.41
C SER A 81 8.22 -9.30 1.36
N LEU A 82 7.41 -8.46 0.69
CA LEU A 82 7.87 -7.46 -0.27
C LEU A 82 7.46 -6.07 0.19
N LEU A 83 8.41 -5.14 0.19
CA LEU A 83 8.11 -3.71 0.29
C LEU A 83 8.20 -3.07 -1.10
N ILE A 84 7.23 -2.24 -1.45
CA ILE A 84 7.26 -1.41 -2.65
C ILE A 84 7.36 0.03 -2.18
N VAL A 85 8.36 0.74 -2.68
CA VAL A 85 8.57 2.16 -2.39
C VAL A 85 8.58 2.94 -3.69
N GLY A 86 8.06 4.16 -3.69
CA GLY A 86 8.08 4.96 -4.90
C GLY A 86 7.53 6.35 -4.75
N ASP A 87 7.79 7.12 -5.80
CA ASP A 87 7.19 8.41 -6.06
C ASP A 87 6.07 8.19 -7.09
N ALA A 88 4.83 8.26 -6.61
CA ALA A 88 3.65 8.07 -7.42
C ALA A 88 3.49 9.16 -8.50
N ALA A 89 3.83 10.42 -8.19
CA ALA A 89 3.71 11.54 -9.11
C ALA A 89 4.67 11.39 -10.30
N ASN A 90 5.89 10.92 -10.03
CA ASN A 90 6.90 10.70 -11.05
C ASN A 90 6.89 9.27 -11.63
N ARG A 91 5.95 8.41 -11.22
CA ARG A 91 5.82 7.01 -11.67
C ARG A 91 7.10 6.19 -11.46
N ARG A 92 7.83 6.45 -10.38
CA ARG A 92 9.08 5.76 -10.05
C ARG A 92 8.86 4.83 -8.89
N TRP A 93 9.09 3.53 -9.10
CA TRP A 93 8.85 2.50 -8.09
C TRP A 93 10.05 1.56 -7.97
N SER A 94 10.29 1.03 -6.77
CA SER A 94 11.33 0.06 -6.49
C SER A 94 10.81 -1.01 -5.53
N LYS A 95 11.14 -2.26 -5.81
CA LYS A 95 10.94 -3.40 -4.90
C LYS A 95 12.10 -3.46 -3.92
N ILE A 96 11.81 -3.64 -2.63
CA ILE A 96 12.79 -3.73 -1.55
C ILE A 96 12.49 -4.97 -0.70
N ARG A 97 13.54 -5.67 -0.27
CA ARG A 97 13.39 -6.77 0.70
C ARG A 97 13.08 -6.20 2.09
N PRO A 98 12.15 -6.77 2.86
CA PRO A 98 11.77 -6.24 4.18
C PRO A 98 12.87 -6.33 5.23
N ALA A 99 13.82 -7.25 5.08
CA ALA A 99 15.01 -7.29 5.94
C ALA A 99 15.99 -6.11 5.69
N THR A 100 15.70 -5.23 4.72
CA THR A 100 16.50 -4.03 4.46
C THR A 100 16.36 -3.06 5.65
N PRO A 101 17.47 -2.54 6.20
CA PRO A 101 17.41 -1.57 7.30
C PRO A 101 16.57 -0.34 6.95
N ALA A 102 15.84 0.21 7.93
CA ALA A 102 14.96 1.36 7.75
C ALA A 102 15.68 2.56 7.10
N ALA A 103 16.91 2.85 7.51
CA ALA A 103 17.72 3.92 6.92
C ALA A 103 17.99 3.72 5.42
N ALA A 104 18.23 2.48 4.99
CA ALA A 104 18.44 2.17 3.58
C ALA A 104 17.14 2.27 2.76
N ILE A 105 15.99 1.93 3.36
CA ILE A 105 14.67 2.15 2.74
C ILE A 105 14.42 3.66 2.54
N ALA A 106 14.68 4.46 3.58
CA ALA A 106 14.52 5.92 3.52
C ALA A 106 15.43 6.55 2.47
N GLN A 107 16.71 6.15 2.41
CA GLN A 107 17.64 6.61 1.38
C GLN A 107 17.16 6.24 -0.03
N ARG A 108 16.63 5.03 -0.21
CA ARG A 108 16.08 4.61 -1.51
C ARG A 108 14.87 5.45 -1.92
N LEU A 109 13.98 5.79 -0.98
CA LEU A 109 12.85 6.68 -1.23
C LEU A 109 13.32 8.08 -1.64
N GLN A 110 14.30 8.65 -0.93
CA GLN A 110 14.86 9.97 -1.26
C GLN A 110 15.42 10.01 -2.68
N LEU A 111 16.18 8.99 -3.10
CA LEU A 111 16.72 8.89 -4.46
C LEU A 111 15.62 8.77 -5.53
N LEU A 112 14.48 8.16 -5.20
CA LEU A 112 13.33 8.05 -6.11
C LEU A 112 12.54 9.36 -6.22
N ALA A 113 12.57 10.20 -5.19
CA ALA A 113 11.91 11.51 -5.17
C ALA A 113 12.78 12.64 -5.75
N MET A 114 14.10 12.44 -5.84
CA MET A 114 15.00 13.44 -6.45
C MET A 114 14.63 13.69 -7.93
N PRO A 115 14.59 14.95 -8.38
CA PRO A 115 14.40 15.27 -9.78
C PRO A 115 15.54 14.66 -10.61
N VAL A 116 15.19 14.07 -11.75
CA VAL A 116 16.20 13.57 -12.69
C VAL A 116 16.82 14.78 -13.37
N ALA A 117 18.12 15.02 -13.15
CA ALA A 117 18.84 16.06 -13.84
C ALA A 117 18.85 15.75 -15.35
N GLY A 118 18.21 16.62 -16.14
CA GLY A 118 18.27 16.59 -17.61
C GLY A 118 17.16 15.80 -18.31
N ARG A 119 16.19 16.52 -18.86
CA ARG A 119 15.59 16.25 -20.17
C ARG A 119 15.45 17.56 -20.92
#